data_AF-A0A939ATF6-F1
#
_entry.id   AF-A0A939ATF6-F1
#
_cell.length_a   1.000
_cell.length_b   1.000
_cell.length_c   1.000
_cell.angle_alpha   90.00
_cell.angle_beta   90.00
_cell.angle_gamma   90.00
#
_symmetry.space_group_name_H-M   'P 1'
#
loop_
_entity.id
_entity.type
_entity.pdbx_description
1 polymer ?
#
loop_
_entity_poly.entity_id
_entity_poly.type
_entity_poly.pdbx_seq_one_letter_code
_entity_poly.pdbx_strand_id
1 'polypeptide(L)'
;MPDGKLWMTRDRFGNEIYLTTERWAHIVDSDNHPEVEPFFDLLAETIRLGRRRQDPYDPRGYQYYRAFPALPDENTHLVVCVRLRWNTDPDGTMREQKFVTTAYFTYLEGER
;
A
#
# COMPACT_ATOMS: atom_id res chain seq x y z
N MET A 1 -1.22 -17.16 5.44
CA MET A 1 -0.44 -16.74 6.62
C MET A 1 -1.34 -16.84 7.85
N PRO A 2 -0.84 -17.31 9.01
CA PRO A 2 -1.68 -17.65 10.16
C PRO A 2 -2.19 -16.44 11.01
N ASP A 3 -2.15 -15.22 10.49
CA ASP A 3 -2.46 -13.98 11.24
C ASP A 3 -3.43 -13.03 10.51
N GLY A 4 -4.16 -13.52 9.50
CA GLY A 4 -5.07 -12.69 8.69
C GLY A 4 -4.36 -11.79 7.67
N LYS A 5 -3.03 -11.88 7.56
CA LYS A 5 -2.28 -11.26 6.47
C LYS A 5 -2.57 -11.99 5.15
N LEU A 6 -2.95 -11.21 4.17
CA LEU A 6 -3.13 -11.67 2.80
C LEU A 6 -1.76 -11.84 2.13
N TRP A 7 -0.88 -10.85 2.28
CA TRP A 7 0.51 -10.93 1.83
C TRP A 7 1.44 -9.99 2.60
N MET A 8 2.75 -10.18 2.41
CA MET A 8 3.81 -9.32 2.94
C MET A 8 4.93 -9.13 1.89
N THR A 9 5.52 -7.94 1.85
CA THR A 9 6.66 -7.63 0.98
C THR A 9 7.66 -6.70 1.68
N ARG A 10 8.82 -6.49 1.07
CA ARG A 10 9.83 -5.53 1.54
C ARG A 10 10.03 -4.43 0.52
N ASP A 11 10.04 -3.18 0.98
CA ASP A 11 10.44 -2.06 0.13
C ASP A 11 11.97 -2.01 -0.08
N ARG A 12 12.42 -1.10 -0.94
CA ARG A 12 13.86 -0.86 -1.21
C ARG A 12 14.68 -0.37 -0.02
N PHE A 13 14.03 0.00 1.08
CA PHE A 13 14.66 0.46 2.32
C PHE A 13 14.67 -0.64 3.40
N GLY A 14 14.24 -1.87 3.07
CA GLY A 14 14.19 -2.99 3.99
C GLY A 14 12.97 -3.02 4.91
N ASN A 15 11.98 -2.15 4.69
CA ASN A 15 10.76 -2.12 5.49
C ASN A 15 9.83 -3.29 5.12
N GLU A 16 9.51 -4.13 6.10
CA GLU A 16 8.45 -5.14 5.95
C GLU A 16 7.08 -4.48 6.02
N ILE A 17 6.30 -4.64 4.95
CA ILE A 17 4.96 -4.07 4.79
C ILE A 17 4.01 -5.20 4.44
N TYR A 18 2.85 -5.22 5.09
CA TYR A 18 1.83 -6.24 4.83
C TYR A 18 0.47 -5.64 4.46
N LEU A 19 -0.36 -6.46 3.82
CA LEU A 19 -1.78 -6.23 3.61
C LEU A 19 -2.57 -7.36 4.28
N THR A 20 -3.67 -7.03 4.95
CA THR A 20 -4.57 -8.03 5.54
C THR A 20 -5.74 -8.32 4.61
N THR A 21 -6.36 -9.49 4.77
CA THR A 21 -7.54 -9.87 3.98
C THR A 21 -8.70 -8.89 4.22
N GLU A 22 -8.95 -8.52 5.48
CA GLU A 22 -9.97 -7.52 5.85
C GLU A 22 -9.71 -6.18 5.15
N ARG A 23 -8.46 -5.71 5.18
CA ARG A 23 -8.13 -4.43 4.56
C ARG A 23 -8.24 -4.49 3.05
N TRP A 24 -7.86 -5.60 2.42
CA TRP A 24 -8.04 -5.80 0.99
C TRP A 24 -9.53 -5.74 0.61
N ALA A 25 -10.39 -6.46 1.34
CA ALA A 25 -11.83 -6.42 1.13
C ALA A 25 -12.40 -5.00 1.24
N HIS A 26 -11.91 -4.18 2.18
CA HIS A 26 -12.29 -2.78 2.25
C HIS A 26 -11.79 -1.93 1.07
N ILE A 27 -10.58 -2.17 0.56
CA ILE A 27 -10.04 -1.40 -0.57
C ILE A 27 -10.90 -1.60 -1.82
N VAL A 28 -11.26 -2.85 -2.13
CA VAL A 28 -12.01 -3.18 -3.36
C VAL A 28 -13.52 -3.19 -3.17
N ASP A 29 -14.01 -2.76 -2.01
CA ASP A 29 -15.44 -2.58 -1.77
C ASP A 29 -16.03 -1.59 -2.80
N SER A 30 -17.28 -1.79 -3.19
CA SER A 30 -17.95 -0.98 -4.21
C SER A 30 -17.97 0.52 -3.91
N ASP A 31 -17.91 0.90 -2.64
CA ASP A 31 -17.91 2.30 -2.19
C ASP A 31 -16.50 2.92 -2.11
N ASN A 32 -15.44 2.15 -2.40
CA ASN A 32 -14.04 2.60 -2.31
C ASN A 32 -13.33 2.55 -3.67
N HIS A 33 -12.50 1.53 -3.91
CA HIS A 33 -11.66 1.39 -5.10
C HIS A 33 -11.85 0.02 -5.78
N PRO A 34 -13.08 -0.33 -6.21
CA PRO A 34 -13.33 -1.62 -6.87
C PRO A 34 -12.50 -1.79 -8.15
N GLU A 35 -12.12 -0.70 -8.81
CA GLU A 35 -11.27 -0.69 -10.00
C GLU A 35 -9.87 -1.27 -9.77
N VAL A 36 -9.41 -1.33 -8.51
CA VAL A 36 -8.09 -1.84 -8.13
C VAL A 36 -8.06 -3.36 -8.04
N GLU A 37 -9.21 -4.04 -7.90
CA GLU A 37 -9.30 -5.49 -7.71
C GLU A 37 -8.52 -6.30 -8.77
N PRO A 38 -8.65 -6.02 -10.08
CA PRO A 38 -7.93 -6.77 -11.12
C PRO A 38 -6.40 -6.57 -11.08
N PHE A 39 -5.90 -5.61 -10.31
CA PHE A 39 -4.51 -5.18 -10.28
C PHE A 39 -3.82 -5.52 -8.95
N PHE A 40 -4.36 -6.49 -8.20
CA PHE A 40 -3.84 -6.93 -6.90
C PHE A 40 -2.31 -7.17 -6.91
N ASP A 41 -1.79 -7.84 -7.93
CA ASP A 41 -0.36 -8.16 -8.04
C ASP A 41 0.53 -6.91 -8.15
N LEU A 42 -0.02 -5.80 -8.68
CA LEU A 42 0.70 -4.54 -8.83
C LEU A 42 0.91 -3.81 -7.50
N LEU A 43 0.13 -4.11 -6.45
CA LEU A 43 0.28 -3.46 -5.14
C LEU A 43 1.64 -3.77 -4.52
N ALA A 44 2.01 -5.05 -4.47
CA ALA A 44 3.30 -5.47 -3.93
C ALA A 44 4.45 -4.94 -4.79
N GLU A 45 4.28 -4.96 -6.11
CA GLU A 45 5.25 -4.39 -7.05
C GLU A 45 5.45 -2.89 -6.85
N THR A 46 4.39 -2.13 -6.58
CA THR A 46 4.42 -0.69 -6.28
C THR A 46 5.22 -0.41 -5.01
N ILE A 47 5.06 -1.22 -3.97
CA ILE A 47 5.85 -1.07 -2.72
C ILE A 47 7.32 -1.44 -2.94
N ARG A 48 7.60 -2.52 -3.66
CA ARG A 48 8.97 -3.00 -3.88
C ARG A 48 9.81 -2.04 -4.71
N LEU A 49 9.23 -1.52 -5.79
CA LEU A 49 9.98 -0.86 -6.87
C LEU A 49 9.56 0.60 -7.09
N GLY A 50 8.43 1.02 -6.55
CA GLY A 50 7.93 2.38 -6.71
C GLY A 50 8.75 3.45 -5.99
N ARG A 51 8.39 4.70 -6.25
CA ARG A 51 8.84 5.85 -5.47
C ARG A 51 8.03 5.93 -4.18
N ARG A 52 8.63 6.50 -3.15
CA ARG A 52 8.00 6.70 -1.84
C ARG A 52 8.05 8.17 -1.49
N ARG A 53 6.93 8.73 -1.06
CA ARG A 53 6.86 10.03 -0.39
C ARG A 53 6.17 9.90 0.96
N GLN A 54 6.57 10.70 1.93
CA GLN A 54 5.85 10.80 3.20
C GLN A 54 4.56 11.59 2.98
N ASP A 55 3.49 11.21 3.67
CA ASP A 55 2.26 11.97 3.69
C ASP A 55 2.52 13.32 4.41
N PRO A 56 2.18 14.47 3.81
CA PRO A 56 2.46 15.77 4.41
C PRO A 56 1.63 16.07 5.67
N TYR A 57 0.51 15.35 5.87
CA TYR A 57 -0.41 15.54 6.98
C TYR A 57 -0.33 14.43 8.05
N ASP A 58 0.16 13.24 7.69
CA ASP A 58 0.43 12.16 8.64
C ASP A 58 1.92 11.77 8.62
N PRO A 59 2.72 12.11 9.65
CA PRO A 59 4.13 11.72 9.69
C PRO A 59 4.34 10.20 9.76
N ARG A 60 3.28 9.43 10.06
CA ARG A 60 3.27 7.97 10.04
C ARG A 60 2.72 7.39 8.73
N GLY A 61 2.24 8.24 7.83
CA GLY A 61 1.73 7.89 6.52
C GLY A 61 2.80 7.98 5.44
N TYR A 62 2.80 7.03 4.53
CA TYR A 62 3.65 7.02 3.34
C TYR A 62 2.83 6.61 2.13
N GLN A 63 3.10 7.22 0.99
CA GLN A 63 2.54 6.84 -0.29
C GLN A 63 3.65 6.25 -1.15
N TYR A 64 3.43 5.02 -1.61
CA TYR A 64 4.22 4.39 -2.65
C TYR A 64 3.50 4.58 -3.96
N TYR A 65 4.20 4.94 -5.02
CA TYR A 65 3.57 5.16 -6.31
C TYR A 65 4.48 4.70 -7.43
N ARG A 66 3.85 4.13 -8.46
CA ARG A 66 4.55 3.61 -9.64
C ARG A 66 3.70 3.74 -10.88
N ALA A 67 4.34 4.13 -11.97
CA ALA A 67 3.71 4.20 -13.28
C ALA A 67 3.44 2.81 -13.85
N PHE A 68 2.26 2.62 -14.46
CA PHE A 68 1.91 1.44 -15.22
C PHE A 68 1.19 1.87 -16.51
N PRO A 69 1.57 1.31 -17.68
CA PRO A 69 1.05 1.77 -18.98
C PRO A 69 -0.39 1.33 -19.27
N ALA A 70 -0.96 0.43 -18.47
CA ALA A 70 -2.24 -0.23 -18.76
C ALA A 70 -3.26 -0.06 -17.61
N LEU A 71 -3.25 1.09 -16.94
CA LEU A 71 -4.29 1.43 -15.95
C LEU A 71 -5.52 2.04 -16.65
N PRO A 72 -6.73 1.88 -16.07
CA PRO A 72 -7.96 2.41 -16.63
C PRO A 72 -8.05 3.94 -16.53
N ASP A 73 -8.98 4.53 -17.29
CA ASP A 73 -9.44 5.93 -17.16
C ASP A 73 -8.31 6.97 -17.14
N GLU A 74 -7.38 6.85 -18.08
CA GLU A 74 -6.22 7.73 -18.26
C GLU A 74 -5.24 7.78 -17.07
N ASN A 75 -5.46 6.94 -16.05
CA ASN A 75 -4.55 6.87 -14.93
C ASN A 75 -3.18 6.39 -15.39
N THR A 76 -2.14 6.95 -14.79
CA THR A 76 -0.76 6.61 -15.11
C THR A 76 -0.10 5.87 -13.97
N HIS A 77 -0.58 6.03 -12.74
CA HIS A 77 0.06 5.51 -11.54
C HIS A 77 -0.91 4.74 -10.66
N LEU A 78 -0.42 3.66 -10.07
CA LEU A 78 -1.01 3.05 -8.88
C LEU A 78 -0.32 3.65 -7.66
N VAL A 79 -1.12 4.09 -6.69
CA VAL A 79 -0.68 4.57 -5.38
C VAL A 79 -1.08 3.56 -4.32
N VAL A 80 -0.15 3.19 -3.44
CA VAL A 80 -0.38 2.34 -2.27
C VAL A 80 -0.02 3.14 -1.02
N CYS A 81 -1.01 3.38 -0.18
CA CYS A 81 -0.86 4.10 1.09
C CYS A 81 -0.49 3.10 2.19
N VAL A 82 0.56 3.41 2.93
CA VAL A 82 1.10 2.59 4.02
C VAL A 82 1.15 3.43 5.29
N ARG A 83 0.74 2.85 6.41
CA ARG A 83 0.80 3.49 7.73
C ARG A 83 1.72 2.74 8.68
N LEU A 84 2.45 3.50 9.46
CA LEU A 84 3.27 3.06 10.57
C LEU A 84 2.47 3.03 11.87
N ARG A 85 2.54 1.93 12.61
CA ARG A 85 1.97 1.81 13.95
C ARG A 85 2.95 1.11 14.88
N TRP A 86 3.06 1.63 16.09
CA TRP A 86 3.73 0.93 17.18
C TRP A 86 2.71 0.04 17.89
N ASN A 87 3.06 -1.22 18.08
CA ASN A 87 2.29 -2.15 18.89
C ASN A 87 3.17 -2.65 20.04
N THR A 88 2.54 -2.90 21.19
CA THR A 88 3.22 -3.51 22.32
C THR A 88 2.82 -4.98 22.36
N ASP A 89 3.81 -5.87 22.26
CA ASP A 89 3.61 -7.30 22.40
C ASP A 89 3.29 -7.68 23.86
N PRO A 90 2.74 -8.88 24.13
CA PRO A 90 2.41 -9.33 25.48
C PRO A 90 3.60 -9.33 26.45
N ASP A 91 4.83 -9.43 25.95
CA ASP A 91 6.06 -9.38 26.74
C ASP A 91 6.56 -7.95 27.02
N GLY A 92 5.83 -6.93 26.57
CA GLY A 92 6.18 -5.52 26.71
C GLY A 92 7.08 -4.97 25.60
N THR A 93 7.50 -5.79 24.64
CA THR A 93 8.33 -5.34 23.51
C THR A 93 7.53 -4.44 22.59
N MET A 94 8.05 -3.26 22.26
CA MET A 94 7.47 -2.41 21.23
C MET A 94 7.93 -2.89 19.85
N ARG A 95 6.98 -3.28 19.01
CA ARG A 95 7.22 -3.60 17.59
C ARG A 95 6.60 -2.55 16.68
N GLU A 96 7.38 -2.16 15.70
CA GLU A 96 6.91 -1.33 14.61
C GLU A 96 6.22 -2.20 13.56
N GLN A 97 5.03 -1.79 13.13
CA GLN A 97 4.26 -2.43 12.08
C GLN A 97 4.01 -1.43 10.96
N LYS A 98 4.17 -1.87 9.72
CA LYS A 98 3.82 -1.11 8.54
C LYS A 98 2.81 -1.89 7.73
N PHE A 99 1.69 -1.27 7.43
CA PHE A 99 0.59 -1.95 6.75
C PHE A 99 -0.07 -1.05 5.73
N VAL A 100 -0.57 -1.66 4.65
CA VAL A 100 -1.34 -0.97 3.63
C VAL A 100 -2.68 -0.52 4.23
N THR A 101 -3.10 0.71 3.95
CA THR A 101 -4.39 1.27 4.39
C THR A 101 -5.36 1.50 3.25
N THR A 102 -4.86 1.87 2.08
CA THR A 102 -5.64 1.97 0.84
C THR A 102 -4.73 1.85 -0.39
N ALA A 103 -5.33 1.63 -1.56
CA ALA A 103 -4.66 1.73 -2.85
C ALA A 103 -5.65 2.30 -3.89
N TYR A 104 -5.16 3.12 -4.82
CA TYR A 104 -6.00 3.78 -5.83
C TYR A 104 -5.18 4.19 -7.05
N PHE A 105 -5.84 4.46 -8.17
CA PHE A 105 -5.20 4.99 -9.36
C PHE A 105 -5.21 6.50 -9.41
N THR A 106 -4.18 7.08 -10.01
CA THR A 106 -4.13 8.53 -10.22
C THR A 106 -3.36 8.87 -11.48
N TYR A 107 -3.57 10.09 -11.97
CA TYR A 107 -2.75 10.71 -12.98
C TYR A 107 -1.72 11.63 -12.31
N LEU A 108 -0.43 11.35 -12.52
CA LEU A 108 0.65 12.25 -12.13
C LEU A 108 1.34 12.81 -13.38
N GLU A 109 1.28 14.13 -13.55
CA GLU A 109 1.94 14.83 -14.64
C GLU A 109 3.46 14.80 -14.47
N GLY A 110 4.20 14.49 -15.53
CA GLY A 110 5.67 14.57 -15.55
C GLY A 110 6.44 13.33 -15.06
N GLU A 111 5.78 12.25 -14.65
CA GLU A 111 6.43 10.97 -14.26
C GLU A 111 6.04 9.81 -15.20
N ARG A 112 6.29 9.95 -16.51
CA ARG A 112 6.14 8.86 -17.49
C ARG A 112 7.41 8.03 -17.66
#